data_AF-A0A1H3CFB1-F1
#
_entry.id   AF-A0A1H3CFB1-F1
#
_cell.length_a   1.000
_cell.length_b   1.000
_cell.length_c   1.000
_cell.angle_alpha   90.00
_cell.angle_beta   90.00
_cell.angle_gamma   90.00
#
_symmetry.space_group_name_H-M   'P 1'
#
loop_
_entity.id
_entity.type
_entity.pdbx_description
1 polymer ?
#
loop_
_entity_poly.entity_id
_entity_poly.type
_entity_poly.pdbx_seq_one_letter_code
_entity_poly.pdbx_strand_id
1 'polypeptide(L)'
;MTHTDTLAQQQAAGLRALADMIEAHPEIPATYLDGFFGINVWNPKSAEEMAAIARAALKHGAKVEKDIGETLYNLTISWGPFKAKALGNRGAVCERVVTGTETVTRKVPDPSVVVPLVEVTEEVETVEWRCAPLLAADAEAVSA
;
A
#
# COMPACT_ATOMS: atom_id res chain seq x y z
N MET A 1 22.81 -23.44 -15.24
CA MET A 1 21.89 -23.01 -14.17
C MET A 1 20.49 -23.50 -14.55
N THR A 2 20.06 -24.61 -13.98
CA THR A 2 18.75 -25.22 -14.25
C THR A 2 17.64 -24.29 -13.76
N HIS A 3 16.85 -23.74 -14.68
CA HIS A 3 15.73 -22.85 -14.38
C HIS A 3 14.51 -23.67 -13.94
N THR A 4 14.43 -24.02 -12.66
CA THR A 4 13.25 -24.72 -12.08
C THR A 4 12.66 -23.98 -10.87
N ASP A 5 13.31 -22.92 -10.40
CA ASP A 5 12.82 -22.15 -9.26
C ASP A 5 11.64 -21.25 -9.66
N THR A 6 10.60 -21.26 -8.83
CA THR A 6 9.47 -20.34 -8.92
C THR A 6 9.91 -18.89 -8.70
N LEU A 7 9.10 -17.93 -9.15
CA LEU A 7 9.36 -16.50 -8.90
C LEU A 7 9.55 -16.19 -7.40
N ALA A 8 8.76 -16.83 -6.53
CA ALA A 8 8.87 -16.66 -5.08
C ALA A 8 10.23 -17.14 -4.55
N GLN A 9 10.75 -18.27 -5.05
CA GLN A 9 12.07 -18.78 -4.69
C GLN A 9 13.19 -17.86 -5.18
N GLN A 10 13.07 -17.33 -6.40
CA GLN A 10 14.04 -16.38 -6.96
C GLN A 10 14.07 -15.07 -6.17
N GLN A 11 12.89 -14.51 -5.83
CA GLN A 11 12.81 -13.31 -5.00
C GLN A 11 13.39 -13.55 -3.60
N ALA A 12 13.06 -14.67 -2.96
CA ALA A 12 13.61 -15.01 -1.65
C ALA A 12 15.14 -15.18 -1.70
N ALA A 13 15.69 -15.77 -2.77
CA ALA A 13 17.12 -15.89 -2.97
C ALA A 13 17.79 -14.51 -3.13
N GLY A 14 17.20 -13.60 -3.91
CA GLY A 14 17.69 -12.22 -4.05
C GLY A 14 17.69 -11.45 -2.73
N LEU A 15 16.66 -11.61 -1.89
CA LEU A 15 16.61 -10.97 -0.56
C LEU A 15 17.68 -11.51 0.39
N ARG A 16 18.00 -12.81 0.32
CA ARG A 16 19.11 -13.39 1.10
C ARG A 16 20.45 -12.84 0.61
N ALA A 17 20.68 -12.82 -0.70
CA ALA A 17 21.91 -12.25 -1.27
C ALA A 17 22.09 -10.75 -0.92
N LEU A 18 20.99 -9.99 -0.84
CA LEU A 18 21.03 -8.61 -0.35
C LEU A 18 21.44 -8.54 1.12
N ALA A 19 20.87 -9.39 1.97
CA ALA A 19 21.26 -9.48 3.38
C ALA A 19 22.75 -9.79 3.52
N ASP A 20 23.24 -10.79 2.79
CA ASP A 20 24.67 -11.18 2.77
C ASP A 20 25.56 -9.99 2.35
N MET A 21 25.14 -9.22 1.33
CA MET A 21 25.87 -8.02 0.88
C MET A 21 25.93 -6.94 1.97
N ILE A 22 24.83 -6.68 2.68
CA ILE A 22 24.78 -5.67 3.74
C ILE A 22 25.73 -6.06 4.90
N GLU A 23 25.77 -7.34 5.26
CA GLU A 23 26.66 -7.85 6.30
C GLU A 23 28.13 -7.79 5.88
N ALA A 24 28.44 -8.10 4.61
CA ALA A 24 29.80 -8.10 4.09
C ALA A 24 30.38 -6.70 3.85
N HIS A 25 29.54 -5.68 3.71
CA HIS A 25 29.92 -4.32 3.32
C HIS A 25 29.49 -3.27 4.36
N PRO A 26 30.08 -3.26 5.58
CA PRO A 26 29.72 -2.32 6.65
C PRO A 26 30.01 -0.86 6.31
N GLU A 27 30.80 -0.58 5.27
CA GLU A 27 31.00 0.75 4.71
C GLU A 27 29.74 1.34 4.08
N ILE A 28 28.73 0.52 3.76
CA ILE A 28 27.43 0.95 3.25
C ILE A 28 26.48 1.13 4.43
N PRO A 29 26.02 2.35 4.73
CA PRO A 29 25.08 2.58 5.82
C PRO A 29 23.79 1.78 5.66
N ALA A 30 23.51 0.89 6.61
CA ALA A 30 22.26 0.14 6.67
C ALA A 30 21.01 1.03 6.83
N THR A 31 21.19 2.31 7.22
CA THR A 31 20.10 3.29 7.30
C THR A 31 19.45 3.55 5.94
N TYR A 32 20.10 3.27 4.81
CA TYR A 32 19.42 3.35 3.50
C TYR A 32 18.24 2.37 3.35
N LEU A 33 18.15 1.40 4.26
CA LEU A 33 17.10 0.36 4.30
C LEU A 33 15.97 0.71 5.27
N ASP A 34 16.12 1.73 6.11
CA ASP A 34 15.10 2.19 7.06
C ASP A 34 14.03 3.10 6.42
N GLY A 35 14.22 3.40 5.13
CA GLY A 35 13.53 4.46 4.41
C GLY A 35 12.02 4.30 4.27
N PHE A 36 11.38 5.41 3.92
CA PHE A 36 9.92 5.57 3.87
C PHE A 36 9.18 4.55 3.00
N PHE A 37 9.83 4.00 1.97
CA PHE A 37 9.22 3.09 1.01
C PHE A 37 9.48 1.59 1.28
N GLY A 38 10.37 1.24 2.22
CA GLY A 38 10.85 -0.14 2.39
C GLY A 38 11.57 -0.69 1.14
N ILE A 39 12.32 -1.78 1.28
CA ILE A 39 13.08 -2.33 0.14
C ILE A 39 12.18 -3.07 -0.86
N ASN A 40 11.00 -3.51 -0.42
CA ASN A 40 10.06 -4.24 -1.27
C ASN A 40 8.67 -3.65 -1.20
N VAL A 41 8.09 -3.43 -2.37
CA VAL A 41 6.75 -2.91 -2.55
C VAL A 41 5.91 -3.98 -3.26
N TRP A 42 5.02 -4.63 -2.53
CA TRP A 42 3.99 -5.49 -3.08
C TRP A 42 2.81 -4.65 -3.57
N ASN A 43 2.17 -5.09 -4.66
CA ASN A 43 1.06 -4.38 -5.30
C ASN A 43 -0.21 -5.26 -5.34
N PRO A 44 -0.78 -5.59 -4.17
CA PRO A 44 -2.00 -6.39 -4.10
C PRO A 44 -3.17 -5.69 -4.81
N LYS A 45 -4.04 -6.49 -5.42
CA LYS A 45 -5.14 -6.02 -6.27
C LYS A 45 -6.50 -6.08 -5.59
N SER A 46 -6.58 -6.68 -4.40
CA SER A 46 -7.82 -6.84 -3.66
C SER A 46 -7.60 -6.79 -2.15
N ALA A 47 -8.69 -6.64 -1.40
CA ALA A 47 -8.69 -6.81 0.05
C ALA A 47 -8.22 -8.22 0.47
N GLU A 48 -8.55 -9.26 -0.30
CA GLU A 48 -8.17 -10.64 0.00
C GLU A 48 -6.64 -10.84 -0.08
N GLU A 49 -6.01 -10.36 -1.16
CA GLU A 49 -4.55 -10.42 -1.31
C GLU A 49 -3.85 -9.62 -0.21
N MET A 50 -4.38 -8.44 0.11
CA MET A 50 -3.87 -7.62 1.20
C MET A 50 -3.95 -8.34 2.55
N ALA A 51 -5.08 -9.03 2.82
CA ALA A 51 -5.26 -9.84 4.02
C ALA A 51 -4.31 -11.04 4.04
N ALA A 52 -4.12 -11.72 2.91
CA ALA A 52 -3.21 -12.85 2.79
C ALA A 52 -1.76 -12.46 3.12
N ILE A 53 -1.30 -11.31 2.62
CA ILE A 53 0.02 -10.76 2.94
C ILE A 53 0.13 -10.45 4.44
N ALA A 54 -0.87 -9.77 5.02
CA ALA A 54 -0.89 -9.44 6.44
C ALA A 54 -0.82 -10.68 7.33
N ARG A 55 -1.62 -11.71 7.03
CA ARG A 55 -1.61 -12.99 7.75
C ARG A 55 -0.27 -13.70 7.66
N ALA A 56 0.29 -13.79 6.46
CA ALA A 56 1.59 -14.41 6.25
C ALA A 56 2.69 -13.68 7.05
N ALA A 57 2.71 -12.35 6.99
CA ALA A 57 3.66 -11.54 7.74
C ALA A 57 3.56 -11.77 9.26
N LEU A 58 2.34 -11.72 9.83
CA LEU A 58 2.10 -11.97 11.25
C LEU A 58 2.54 -13.37 11.66
N LYS A 59 2.22 -14.39 10.86
CA LYS A 59 2.63 -15.79 11.11
C LYS A 59 4.16 -15.95 11.13
N HIS A 60 4.87 -15.11 10.39
CA HIS A 60 6.34 -15.07 10.34
C HIS A 60 6.95 -14.00 11.26
N GLY A 61 6.23 -13.58 12.30
CA GLY A 61 6.74 -12.73 13.37
C GLY A 61 6.98 -11.28 12.98
N ALA A 62 6.47 -10.83 11.83
CA ALA A 62 6.54 -9.42 11.47
C ALA A 62 5.53 -8.61 12.29
N LYS A 63 5.88 -7.35 12.57
CA LYS A 63 4.90 -6.34 12.98
C LYS A 63 4.24 -5.77 11.72
N VAL A 64 2.91 -5.73 11.71
CA VAL A 64 2.11 -5.20 10.61
C VAL A 64 1.36 -3.96 11.07
N GLU A 65 1.61 -2.84 10.41
CA GLU A 65 0.94 -1.56 10.65
C GLU A 65 0.19 -1.13 9.41
N LYS A 66 -0.93 -0.45 9.62
CA LYS A 66 -1.79 0.02 8.55
C LYS A 66 -1.64 1.53 8.40
N ASP A 67 -1.47 1.98 7.17
CA ASP A 67 -1.29 3.38 6.81
C ASP A 67 -2.22 3.67 5.61
N ILE A 68 -3.37 4.31 5.87
CA ILE A 68 -4.36 4.61 4.83
C ILE A 68 -4.23 6.07 4.44
N GLY A 69 -3.86 6.32 3.18
CA GLY A 69 -3.89 7.64 2.56
C GLY A 69 -5.20 7.88 1.81
N GLU A 70 -5.27 8.98 1.05
CA GLU A 70 -6.44 9.28 0.23
C GLU A 70 -6.70 8.22 -0.85
N THR A 71 -5.65 7.84 -1.58
CA THR A 71 -5.74 6.94 -2.74
C THR A 71 -5.28 5.52 -2.48
N LEU A 72 -4.46 5.32 -1.43
CA LEU A 72 -3.80 4.06 -1.14
C LEU A 72 -4.19 3.52 0.23
N TYR A 73 -4.32 2.20 0.30
CA TYR A 73 -4.35 1.43 1.53
C TYR A 73 -3.02 0.70 1.65
N ASN A 74 -2.17 1.16 2.57
CA ASN A 74 -0.84 0.59 2.75
C ASN A 74 -0.79 -0.32 3.98
N LEU A 75 -0.02 -1.39 3.85
CA LEU A 75 0.52 -2.12 4.99
C LEU A 75 2.02 -1.87 5.06
N THR A 76 2.51 -1.49 6.24
CA THR A 76 3.93 -1.52 6.56
C THR A 76 4.22 -2.79 7.34
N ILE A 77 5.15 -3.59 6.84
CA ILE A 77 5.50 -4.90 7.37
C ILE A 77 6.97 -4.84 7.81
N SER A 78 7.24 -5.16 9.07
CA SER A 78 8.55 -4.91 9.66
C SER A 78 9.11 -6.11 10.43
N TRP A 79 10.39 -6.38 10.18
CA TRP A 79 11.22 -7.33 10.93
C TRP A 79 12.39 -6.55 11.51
N GLY A 80 12.24 -6.06 12.74
CA GLY A 80 13.19 -5.13 13.34
C GLY A 80 13.32 -3.84 12.50
N PRO A 81 14.54 -3.43 12.10
CA PRO A 81 14.74 -2.21 11.31
C PRO A 81 14.35 -2.38 9.83
N PHE A 82 14.25 -3.61 9.32
CA PHE A 82 13.86 -3.86 7.94
C PHE A 82 12.36 -3.64 7.76
N LYS A 83 11.99 -2.94 6.68
CA LYS A 83 10.59 -2.66 6.32
C LYS A 83 10.31 -3.05 4.86
N ALA A 84 9.12 -3.59 4.65
CA ALA A 84 8.48 -3.78 3.35
C ALA A 84 7.09 -3.13 3.35
N LYS A 85 6.58 -2.82 2.16
CA LYS A 85 5.24 -2.26 2.00
C LYS A 85 4.37 -3.12 1.07
N ALA A 86 3.08 -3.21 1.38
CA ALA A 86 2.07 -3.61 0.42
C ALA A 86 1.18 -2.40 0.13
N LEU A 87 1.14 -1.95 -1.14
CA LEU A 87 0.37 -0.79 -1.57
C LEU A 87 -0.83 -1.27 -2.39
N GLY A 88 -2.02 -1.16 -1.80
CA GLY A 88 -3.27 -1.46 -2.48
C GLY A 88 -3.98 -0.17 -2.85
N ASN A 89 -4.72 -0.19 -3.97
CA ASN A 89 -5.64 0.91 -4.26
C ASN A 89 -6.74 0.93 -3.18
N ARG A 90 -7.01 2.10 -2.59
CA ARG A 90 -8.02 2.23 -1.53
C ARG A 90 -9.42 1.80 -1.99
N GLY A 91 -9.79 2.07 -3.23
CA GLY A 91 -11.05 1.64 -3.83
C GLY A 91 -11.16 0.14 -4.11
N ALA A 92 -10.05 -0.59 -4.11
CA ALA A 92 -10.05 -2.04 -4.20
C ALA A 92 -10.13 -2.74 -2.82
N VAL A 93 -10.03 -1.96 -1.73
CA VAL A 93 -9.98 -2.47 -0.35
C VAL A 93 -11.13 -1.93 0.51
N CYS A 94 -11.55 -0.69 0.27
CA CYS A 94 -12.57 0.01 1.04
C CYS A 94 -13.73 0.39 0.14
N GLU A 95 -14.91 0.47 0.75
CA GLU A 95 -16.11 0.97 0.10
C GLU A 95 -16.09 2.50 0.04
N ARG A 96 -16.34 3.06 -1.14
CA ARG A 96 -16.51 4.50 -1.35
C ARG A 96 -17.97 4.87 -1.12
N VAL A 97 -18.24 5.67 -0.10
CA VAL A 97 -19.60 6.11 0.26
C VAL A 97 -19.72 7.61 0.03
N VAL A 98 -20.60 8.03 -0.89
CA VAL A 98 -20.94 9.44 -1.06
C VAL A 98 -21.82 9.86 0.12
N THR A 99 -21.35 10.82 0.91
CA THR A 99 -22.04 11.32 2.12
C THR A 99 -22.70 12.68 1.91
N GLY A 100 -22.42 13.33 0.78
CA GLY A 100 -23.04 14.59 0.40
C GLY A 100 -22.51 15.10 -0.93
N THR A 101 -22.99 16.28 -1.32
CA THR A 101 -22.55 16.98 -2.51
C THR A 101 -22.39 18.46 -2.14
N GLU A 102 -21.25 19.05 -2.50
CA GLU A 102 -20.96 20.47 -2.29
C GLU A 102 -20.85 21.17 -3.65
N THR A 103 -21.44 22.34 -3.76
CA THR A 103 -21.28 23.19 -4.94
C THR A 103 -20.01 24.03 -4.80
N VAL A 104 -19.00 23.74 -5.61
CA VAL A 104 -17.71 24.44 -5.60
C VAL A 104 -17.60 25.31 -6.84
N THR A 105 -17.34 26.61 -6.64
CA THR A 105 -17.02 27.54 -7.73
C THR A 105 -15.50 27.72 -7.82
N ARG A 106 -14.92 27.35 -8.97
CA ARG A 106 -13.48 27.52 -9.23
C ARG A 106 -13.23 28.36 -10.48
N LYS A 107 -12.14 29.13 -10.46
CA LYS A 107 -11.65 29.88 -11.63
C LYS A 107 -10.76 28.96 -12.46
N VAL A 108 -11.19 28.64 -13.67
CA VAL A 108 -10.42 27.81 -14.61
C VAL A 108 -10.10 28.60 -15.89
N PRO A 109 -8.98 28.31 -16.58
CA PRO A 109 -8.69 28.90 -17.89
C PRO A 109 -9.81 28.56 -18.88
N ASP A 110 -10.26 29.55 -19.65
CA ASP A 110 -11.24 29.34 -20.70
C ASP A 110 -10.68 28.36 -21.75
N PRO A 111 -11.33 27.22 -22.03
CA PRO A 111 -10.84 26.27 -23.02
C PRO A 111 -10.82 26.85 -24.45
N SER A 112 -11.49 27.97 -24.71
CA SER A 112 -11.53 28.67 -25.99
C SER A 112 -10.44 29.74 -26.16
N VAL A 113 -9.82 30.22 -25.07
CA VAL A 113 -8.75 31.23 -25.09
C VAL A 113 -7.80 31.10 -23.89
N VAL A 114 -6.48 31.24 -24.09
CA VAL A 114 -5.45 31.11 -23.02
C VAL A 114 -5.64 32.12 -21.86
N VAL A 115 -6.42 33.18 -22.08
CA VAL A 115 -6.85 34.22 -21.12
C VAL A 115 -8.16 34.82 -21.65
N PRO A 116 -9.21 35.08 -20.83
CA PRO A 116 -9.27 35.16 -19.35
C PRO A 116 -9.72 33.88 -18.61
N LEU A 117 -9.68 33.90 -17.26
CA LEU A 117 -10.24 32.86 -16.38
C LEU A 117 -11.77 33.00 -16.28
N VAL A 118 -12.49 31.88 -16.35
CA VAL A 118 -13.95 31.82 -16.16
C VAL A 118 -14.29 31.12 -14.84
N GLU A 119 -15.35 31.59 -14.17
CA GLU A 119 -15.90 30.93 -12.98
C GLU A 119 -16.75 29.74 -13.42
N VAL A 120 -16.32 28.54 -13.03
CA VAL A 120 -17.06 27.29 -13.26
C VAL A 120 -17.53 26.79 -11.91
N THR A 121 -18.85 26.64 -11.82
CA THR A 121 -19.52 26.03 -10.67
C THR A 121 -19.75 24.55 -10.98
N GLU A 122 -19.22 23.67 -10.14
CA GLU A 122 -19.39 22.22 -10.27
C GLU A 122 -19.86 21.61 -8.95
N GLU A 123 -20.68 20.57 -9.05
CA GLU A 123 -21.07 19.75 -7.91
C GLU A 123 -19.97 18.72 -7.64
N VAL A 124 -19.37 18.77 -6.45
CA VAL A 124 -18.32 17.87 -6.00
C VAL A 124 -18.90 16.96 -4.92
N GLU A 125 -18.79 15.65 -5.12
CA GLU A 125 -19.22 14.66 -4.13
C GLU A 125 -18.30 14.68 -2.90
N THR A 126 -18.90 14.82 -1.71
CA THR A 126 -18.23 14.55 -0.44
C THR A 126 -18.25 13.04 -0.20
N VAL A 127 -17.08 12.47 0.07
CA VAL A 127 -16.90 11.01 0.13
C VAL A 127 -16.31 10.59 1.48
N GLU A 128 -16.93 9.57 2.08
CA GLU A 128 -16.39 8.81 3.19
C GLU A 128 -15.93 7.43 2.68
N TRP A 129 -14.82 6.93 3.22
CA TRP A 129 -14.31 5.59 2.88
C TRP A 129 -14.52 4.65 4.06
N ARG A 130 -15.32 3.59 3.85
CA ARG A 130 -15.57 2.58 4.86
C ARG A 130 -14.71 1.35 4.59
N CYS A 131 -13.75 1.11 5.47
CA CYS A 131 -12.85 -0.04 5.36
C CYS A 131 -13.23 -1.08 6.42
N ALA A 132 -13.71 -2.25 5.99
CA ALA A 132 -13.93 -3.36 6.90
C ALA A 132 -12.60 -3.82 7.55
N PRO A 133 -12.62 -4.44 8.75
CA PRO A 133 -11.41 -4.98 9.35
C PRO A 133 -10.82 -6.08 8.45
N LEU A 134 -9.58 -5.86 8.01
CA LEU A 134 -8.93 -6.70 6.99
C LEU A 134 -8.76 -8.17 7.42
N LEU A 135 -8.67 -8.43 8.72
CA LEU A 135 -8.41 -9.75 9.29
C LEU A 135 -9.64 -10.37 9.98
N ALA A 136 -10.80 -9.71 9.99
CA ALA A 136 -11.96 -10.17 10.76
C ALA A 136 -12.64 -11.42 10.18
N ALA A 137 -12.53 -11.68 8.88
CA ALA A 137 -13.16 -12.84 8.24
C ALA A 137 -12.69 -14.20 8.79
N ASP A 138 -11.52 -14.26 9.44
CA ASP A 138 -10.98 -15.49 10.04
C ASP A 138 -11.20 -15.57 11.56
N ALA A 139 -11.58 -14.48 12.23
CA ALA A 139 -11.78 -14.48 13.68
C ALA A 139 -13.01 -15.30 14.11
N GLU A 140 -14.05 -15.32 13.27
CA GLU A 140 -15.25 -16.14 13.49
C GLU A 140 -15.00 -17.64 13.24
N ALA A 141 -13.99 -18.02 12.44
CA ALA A 141 -13.65 -19.42 12.17
C ALA A 141 -12.75 -20.07 13.25
N VAL A 142 -12.14 -19.27 14.14
CA VAL A 142 -11.30 -19.75 15.25
C VAL A 142 -12.09 -19.84 16.57
N SER A 143 -13.34 -19.35 16.57
CA SER A 143 -14.24 -19.35 17.72
C SER A 143 -15.46 -20.27 17.57
N ALA A 144 -15.48 -21.12 16.52
CA ALA A 144 -16.45 -22.19 16.29
C ALA A 144 -15.85 -23.58 16.51
#